data_AF-A0A0E0DTW1-F1
#
_entry.id   AF-A0A0E0DTW1-F1
#
_cell.length_a   1.000
_cell.length_b   1.000
_cell.length_c   1.000
_cell.angle_alpha   90.00
_cell.angle_beta   90.00
_cell.angle_gamma   90.00
#
_symmetry.space_group_name_H-M   'P 1'
#
loop_
_entity.id
_entity.type
_entity.pdbx_description
1 polymer ?
#
loop_
_entity_poly.entity_id
_entity_poly.type
_entity_poly.pdbx_seq_one_letter_code
_entity_poly.pdbx_strand_id
1 'polypeptide(L)' 'MALKSALDLRIADAVHHHGGAATLAEIAGEVALHPSKIPCLRRLMRVLTVSGVFAAVVKQ' A
#
# COMPACT_ATOMS: atom_id res chain seq x y z
N MET A 1 12.58 -7.14 3.59
CA MET A 1 12.66 -5.77 3.02
C MET A 1 11.29 -5.14 2.79
N ALA A 2 10.31 -5.84 2.18
CA ALA A 2 8.98 -5.28 1.95
C ALA A 2 8.30 -4.69 3.20
N LEU A 3 8.31 -5.43 4.31
CA LEU A 3 7.74 -4.95 5.57
C LEU A 3 8.40 -3.67 6.09
N LYS A 4 9.75 -3.61 6.05
CA LYS A 4 10.49 -2.40 6.42
C LYS A 4 10.11 -1.22 5.52
N SER A 5 10.03 -1.41 4.20
CA SER A 5 9.60 -0.35 3.28
C SER A 5 8.16 0.10 3.55
N ALA A 6 7.26 -0.81 3.92
CA ALA A 6 5.89 -0.48 4.28
C ALA A 6 5.82 0.38 5.56
N LEU A 7 6.71 0.10 6.52
CA LEU A 7 6.85 0.88 7.76
C LEU A 7 7.46 2.26 7.48
N ASP A 8 8.57 2.30 6.72
CA ASP A 8 9.26 3.56 6.35
C ASP A 8 8.32 4.50 5.57
N LEU A 9 7.44 3.93 4.72
CA LEU A 9 6.43 4.68 3.96
C LEU A 9 5.12 4.90 4.71
N ARG A 10 4.98 4.42 5.95
CA ARG A 10 3.75 4.54 6.77
C ARG A 10 2.47 4.07 6.04
N ILE A 11 2.55 2.97 5.30
CA ILE A 11 1.43 2.45 4.49
C ILE A 11 0.20 2.14 5.35
N ALA A 12 0.41 1.61 6.56
CA ALA A 12 -0.70 1.29 7.47
C ALA A 12 -1.49 2.55 7.87
N ASP A 13 -0.80 3.67 8.12
CA ASP A 13 -1.44 4.94 8.45
C ASP A 13 -2.21 5.48 7.25
N ALA A 14 -1.66 5.36 6.04
CA ALA A 14 -2.35 5.73 4.82
C ALA A 14 -3.65 4.94 4.61
N VAL A 15 -3.64 3.63 4.89
CA VAL A 15 -4.85 2.81 4.84
C VAL A 15 -5.83 3.21 5.95
N HIS A 16 -5.35 3.52 7.16
CA HIS A 16 -6.19 3.92 8.29
C HIS A 16 -6.89 5.26 8.05
N HIS A 17 -6.21 6.26 7.49
CA HIS A 17 -6.80 7.55 7.12
C HIS A 17 -7.96 7.40 6.10
N HIS A 18 -7.95 6.36 5.27
CA HIS A 18 -9.01 6.07 4.31
C HIS A 18 -10.12 5.15 4.89
N GLY A 19 -10.19 5.01 6.22
CA GLY A 19 -11.23 4.19 6.87
C GLY A 19 -10.93 2.68 6.87
N GLY A 20 -9.66 2.30 6.77
CA GLY A 20 -9.22 0.91 6.86
C GLY A 20 -9.19 0.15 5.53
N ALA A 21 -9.61 0.77 4.44
CA ALA A 21 -9.46 0.25 3.09
C ALA A 21 -9.00 1.37 2.15
N ALA A 22 -7.92 1.16 1.43
CA ALA A 22 -7.40 2.12 0.46
C ALA A 22 -6.99 1.44 -0.84
N THR A 23 -7.20 2.14 -1.93
CA THR A 23 -6.70 1.80 -3.26
C THR A 23 -5.21 2.11 -3.38
N LEU A 24 -4.56 1.50 -4.37
CA LEU A 24 -3.15 1.78 -4.68
C LEU A 24 -2.89 3.25 -5.01
N ALA A 25 -3.84 3.95 -5.61
CA ALA A 25 -3.72 5.36 -5.96
C ALA A 25 -3.83 6.26 -4.73
N GLU A 26 -4.77 5.96 -3.82
CA GLU A 26 -4.92 6.65 -2.53
C GLU A 26 -3.66 6.51 -1.67
N ILE A 27 -3.12 5.28 -1.55
CA ILE A 27 -1.86 5.04 -0.84
C ILE A 27 -0.71 5.81 -1.49
N ALA A 28 -0.61 5.82 -2.83
CA ALA A 28 0.43 6.54 -3.54
C ALA A 28 0.33 8.07 -3.34
N GLY A 29 -0.89 8.62 -3.29
CA GLY A 29 -1.14 10.03 -3.01
C GLY A 29 -0.74 10.40 -1.59
N GLU A 30 -1.14 9.61 -0.60
CA GLU A 30 -0.87 9.86 0.81
C GLU A 30 0.64 9.83 1.12
N VAL A 31 1.37 8.86 0.54
CA VAL A 31 2.82 8.74 0.73
C VAL A 31 3.63 9.62 -0.22
N ALA A 32 2.97 10.55 -0.93
CA ALA A 32 3.55 11.49 -1.90
C ALA A 32 4.48 10.80 -2.93
N LEU A 33 4.05 9.64 -3.44
CA LEU A 33 4.88 8.82 -4.30
C LEU A 33 4.83 9.31 -5.75
N HIS A 34 6.01 9.50 -6.36
CA HIS A 34 6.10 9.84 -7.78
C HIS A 34 5.46 8.74 -8.66
N PRO A 35 4.69 9.10 -9.71
CA PRO A 35 3.97 8.14 -10.56
C PRO A 35 4.83 6.99 -11.12
N SER A 36 6.10 7.26 -11.41
CA SER A 36 7.05 6.24 -11.91
C SER A 36 7.30 5.08 -10.93
N LYS A 37 6.99 5.26 -9.63
CA LYS A 37 7.18 4.25 -8.58
C LYS A 37 5.89 3.48 -8.26
N ILE A 38 4.75 3.80 -8.89
CA ILE A 38 3.49 3.08 -8.70
C ILE A 38 3.61 1.58 -9.02
N PRO A 39 4.30 1.15 -10.09
CA PRO A 39 4.51 -0.27 -10.34
C PRO A 39 5.27 -0.98 -9.20
N CYS A 40 6.23 -0.28 -8.59
CA CYS A 40 6.99 -0.78 -7.43
C CYS A 40 6.09 -0.90 -6.19
N LEU A 41 5.25 0.11 -5.92
CA LEU A 41 4.28 0.07 -4.83
C LEU A 41 3.27 -1.08 -5.02
N ARG A 42 2.78 -1.31 -6.24
CA ARG A 42 1.90 -2.45 -6.53
C ARG A 42 2.56 -3.78 -6.19
N ARG A 43 3.83 -3.95 -6.56
CA ARG A 43 4.59 -5.17 -6.28
C ARG A 43 4.86 -5.32 -4.78
N LEU A 44 5.14 -4.22 -4.08
CA LEU A 44 5.25 -4.18 -2.62
C LEU A 44 3.96 -4.65 -1.94
N MET A 45 2.82 -4.04 -2.30
CA MET A 45 1.51 -4.40 -1.75
C MET A 45 1.18 -5.86 -2.02
N ARG A 46 1.46 -6.38 -3.23
CA ARG A 46 1.27 -7.80 -3.53
C ARG A 46 2.07 -8.71 -2.59
N VAL A 47 3.34 -8.39 -2.31
CA VAL A 47 4.16 -9.18 -1.38
C VAL A 47 3.53 -9.15 0.02
N LEU A 48 3.14 -7.97 0.50
CA LEU A 48 2.55 -7.84 1.83
C LEU A 48 1.19 -8.56 1.94
N THR A 49 0.41 -8.61 0.85
CA THR A 49 -0.83 -9.38 0.79
C THR A 49 -0.59 -10.88 0.83
N VAL A 50 0.35 -11.39 0.03
CA VAL A 50 0.70 -12.83 0.04
C VAL A 50 1.28 -13.25 1.39
N SER A 51 2.00 -12.36 2.07
CA SER A 51 2.50 -12.58 3.43
C SER A 51 1.42 -12.46 4.52
N GLY A 52 0.18 -12.10 4.19
CA GLY A 52 -0.93 -11.99 5.14
C GLY A 52 -0.94 -10.71 5.99
N VAL A 53 -0.11 -9.71 5.66
CA VAL A 53 -0.05 -8.43 6.40
C VAL A 53 -1.23 -7.52 6.02
N PHE A 54 -1.62 -7.54 4.75
CA PHE A 54 -2.79 -6.80 4.25
C PHE A 54 -3.73 -7.74 3.50
N ALA A 55 -5.03 -7.44 3.51
CA ALA A 55 -6.01 -8.12 2.67
C ALA A 55 -6.25 -7.32 1.37
N ALA A 56 -6.31 -8.01 0.24
CA ALA A 56 -6.79 -7.40 -1.00
C ALA A 56 -8.32 -7.53 -1.07
N VAL A 57 -9.01 -6.40 -1.25
CA VAL A 57 -10.47 -6.39 -1.47
C VAL A 57 -10.71 -6.17 -2.96
N VAL A 58 -11.33 -7.15 -3.62
CA VAL A 58 -11.85 -6.98 -4.97
C VAL A 58 -13.26 -6.43 -4.82
N LYS A 59 -13.46 -5.14 -5.15
CA LYS A 59 -14.82 -4.62 -5.36
C LYS A 59 -15.37 -5.32 -6.60
N GLN A 60 -16.37 -6.18 -6.41
CA GLN A 60 -17.17 -6.79 -7.47
C GLN A 60 -18.07 -5.71 -8.11
#